data_AF-A0A382Z7W7-F1
#
_entry.id   AF-A0A382Z7W7-F1
#
_cell.length_a   1.000
_cell.length_b   1.000
_cell.length_c   1.000
_cell.angle_alpha   90.00
_cell.angle_beta   90.00
_cell.angle_gamma   90.00
#
_symmetry.space_group_name_H-M   'P 1'
#
loop_
_entity.id
_entity.type
_entity.pdbx_description
1 polymer ?
#
loop_
_entity_poly.entity_id
_entity_poly.type
_entity_poly.pdbx_seq_one_letter_code
_entity_poly.pdbx_strand_id
1 'polypeptide(L)'
;MPKRADLEKKIKDYLKLYPNECVTINAMIKFLNTYPDCFERNNLFGHFTGSAWIVDDTHNWILMTHHRQLNRWLQPGGHADGNPDLLYVAINEAREETGLTKLKV
;
A
#
# COMPACT_ATOMS: atom_id res chain seq x y z
N MET A 1 8.21 16.37 -3.96
CA MET A 1 8.85 15.13 -3.45
C MET A 1 8.80 14.07 -4.56
N PRO A 2 9.94 13.54 -5.03
CA PRO A 2 9.99 12.62 -6.18
C PRO A 2 9.04 11.42 -6.05
N LYS A 3 9.08 10.73 -4.91
CA LYS A 3 8.23 9.54 -4.65
C LYS A 3 6.73 9.82 -4.66
N ARG A 4 6.29 11.02 -4.28
CA ARG A 4 4.88 11.45 -4.38
C ARG A 4 4.44 11.56 -5.84
N ALA A 5 5.28 12.17 -6.68
CA ALA A 5 5.01 12.28 -8.11
C ALA A 5 5.03 10.89 -8.79
N ASP A 6 5.96 10.02 -8.39
CA ASP A 6 6.01 8.63 -8.84
C ASP A 6 4.73 7.87 -8.47
N LEU A 7 4.22 8.05 -7.25
CA LEU A 7 2.96 7.46 -6.80
C LEU A 7 1.78 7.95 -7.64
N GLU A 8 1.66 9.26 -7.87
CA GLU A 8 0.60 9.81 -8.71
C GLU A 8 0.63 9.21 -10.13
N LYS A 9 1.83 9.07 -10.71
CA LYS A 9 2.00 8.42 -12.01
C LYS A 9 1.51 6.97 -11.97
N LYS A 10 1.92 6.18 -10.97
CA LYS A 10 1.48 4.78 -10.82
C LYS A 10 -0.04 4.65 -10.68
N ILE A 11 -0.67 5.54 -9.91
CA ILE A 11 -2.14 5.54 -9.75
C ILE A 11 -2.84 5.88 -11.08
N LYS A 12 -2.30 6.85 -11.85
CA LYS A 12 -2.82 7.16 -13.20
C LYS A 12 -2.63 6.01 -14.18
N ASP A 13 -1.50 5.31 -14.12
CA ASP A 13 -1.24 4.14 -14.96
C ASP A 13 -2.16 2.97 -14.61
N TYR A 14 -2.45 2.76 -13.32
CA TYR A 14 -3.45 1.78 -12.86
C TYR A 14 -4.83 2.05 -13.45
N LEU A 15 -5.27 3.31 -13.48
CA LEU A 15 -6.58 3.68 -14.03
C LEU A 15 -6.73 3.35 -15.53
N LYS A 16 -5.62 3.32 -16.29
CA LYS A 16 -5.64 2.91 -17.70
C LYS A 16 -5.99 1.42 -17.85
N LEU A 17 -5.56 0.60 -16.89
CA LEU A 17 -5.81 -0.84 -16.87
C LEU A 17 -7.20 -1.17 -16.31
N TYR A 18 -7.69 -0.37 -15.35
CA TYR A 18 -8.94 -0.58 -14.64
C TYR A 18 -9.87 0.63 -14.71
N PRO A 19 -10.39 0.99 -15.90
CA PRO A 19 -11.17 2.20 -16.10
C PRO A 19 -12.48 2.22 -15.29
N ASN A 20 -13.01 1.06 -14.92
CA ASN A 20 -14.23 0.94 -14.12
C ASN A 20 -14.05 1.42 -12.66
N GLU A 21 -12.82 1.56 -12.19
CA GLU A 21 -12.51 2.05 -10.83
C GLU A 21 -12.28 3.58 -10.78
N CYS A 22 -12.63 4.30 -11.85
CA CYS A 22 -12.32 5.72 -12.02
C CYS A 22 -12.81 6.62 -10.88
N VAL A 23 -13.96 6.31 -10.28
CA VAL A 23 -14.52 7.10 -9.16
C VAL A 23 -13.56 7.08 -7.97
N THR A 24 -13.13 5.88 -7.54
CA THR A 24 -12.22 5.69 -6.41
C THR A 24 -10.83 6.25 -6.72
N ILE A 25 -10.31 5.96 -7.91
CA ILE A 25 -8.94 6.37 -8.27
C ILE A 25 -8.82 7.88 -8.45
N ASN A 26 -9.82 8.55 -9.03
CA ASN A 26 -9.82 10.01 -9.12
C ASN A 26 -9.95 10.67 -7.75
N ALA A 27 -10.72 10.07 -6.82
CA ALA A 27 -10.76 10.53 -5.43
C ALA A 27 -9.38 10.39 -4.74
N MET A 28 -8.68 9.28 -4.97
CA MET A 28 -7.32 9.04 -4.45
C MET A 28 -6.30 10.04 -5.00
N ILE A 29 -6.34 10.34 -6.32
CA ILE A 29 -5.49 11.37 -6.93
C ILE A 29 -5.82 12.76 -6.36
N LYS A 30 -7.11 13.09 -6.23
CA LYS A 30 -7.53 14.37 -5.63
C LYS A 30 -7.03 14.48 -4.20
N PHE A 31 -7.15 13.42 -3.40
CA PHE A 31 -6.64 13.37 -2.03
C PHE A 31 -5.12 13.58 -1.99
N LEU A 32 -4.37 12.86 -2.84
CA LEU A 32 -2.92 13.02 -3.02
C LEU A 32 -2.52 14.43 -3.43
N ASN A 33 -3.37 15.20 -4.10
CA ASN A 33 -3.04 16.55 -4.54
C ASN A 33 -3.53 17.64 -3.57
N THR A 34 -4.50 17.31 -2.71
CA THR A 34 -5.13 18.27 -1.80
C THR A 34 -4.45 18.33 -0.44
N TYR A 35 -4.04 17.18 0.12
CA TYR A 35 -3.54 17.08 1.49
C TYR A 35 -2.03 16.87 1.52
N PRO A 36 -1.22 17.85 1.96
CA PRO A 36 0.23 17.70 2.03
C PRO A 36 0.66 16.55 2.96
N ASP A 37 -0.08 16.37 4.06
CA ASP A 37 0.10 15.38 5.13
C ASP A 37 -0.60 14.03 4.85
N CYS A 38 -0.95 13.73 3.60
CA CYS A 38 -1.66 12.51 3.22
C CYS A 38 -0.93 11.19 3.52
N PHE A 39 0.32 11.22 3.98
CA PHE A 39 1.08 10.03 4.41
C PHE A 39 1.16 9.90 5.93
N GLU A 40 0.70 10.90 6.67
CA GLU A 40 0.74 10.92 8.13
C GLU A 40 -0.51 10.25 8.70
N ARG A 41 -0.33 9.27 9.59
CA ARG A 41 -1.47 8.60 10.23
C ARG A 41 -2.35 9.53 11.07
N ASN A 42 -1.82 10.69 11.46
CA ASN A 42 -2.55 11.72 12.20
C ASN A 42 -3.53 12.51 11.32
N ASN A 43 -3.46 12.37 9.99
CA ASN A 43 -4.50 12.87 9.10
C ASN A 43 -5.75 11.98 9.23
N LEU A 44 -6.71 12.44 10.02
CA LEU A 44 -7.95 11.72 10.33
C LEU A 44 -8.96 11.72 9.17
N PHE A 45 -8.77 12.56 8.14
CA PHE A 45 -9.57 12.49 6.93
C PHE A 45 -9.21 11.26 6.08
N GLY A 46 -7.94 10.84 6.14
CA GLY A 46 -7.42 9.65 5.49
C GLY A 46 -5.90 9.72 5.36
N HIS A 47 -5.27 8.60 4.99
CA HIS A 47 -3.84 8.56 4.68
C HIS A 47 -3.52 7.32 3.83
N PHE A 48 -2.39 7.39 3.10
CA PHE A 48 -1.91 6.25 2.32
C PHE A 48 -1.31 5.17 3.22
N THR A 49 -1.49 3.92 2.79
CA THR A 49 -0.94 2.70 3.41
C THR A 49 -0.16 1.89 2.38
N GLY A 50 0.74 1.04 2.86
CA GLY A 50 1.42 0.04 2.05
C GLY A 50 1.01 -1.36 2.48
N SER A 51 0.71 -2.25 1.54
CA SER A 51 0.41 -3.66 1.83
C SER A 51 1.12 -4.58 0.85
N ALA A 52 1.48 -5.77 1.31
CA ALA A 52 2.24 -6.74 0.53
C ALA A 52 1.38 -7.95 0.17
N TRP A 53 1.20 -8.21 -1.13
CA TRP A 53 0.63 -9.46 -1.62
C TRP A 53 1.77 -10.43 -1.95
N ILE A 54 2.14 -11.27 -0.99
CA ILE A 54 3.32 -12.12 -1.07
C ILE A 54 2.90 -13.49 -1.57
N VAL A 55 3.53 -13.93 -2.67
CA VAL A 55 3.31 -15.22 -3.31
C VAL A 55 4.58 -16.08 -3.22
N ASP A 56 4.41 -17.39 -3.28
CA ASP A 56 5.54 -18.31 -3.48
C ASP A 56 6.01 -18.31 -4.95
N ASP A 57 7.17 -18.93 -5.24
CA ASP A 57 7.72 -18.98 -6.60
C ASP A 57 6.78 -19.68 -7.60
N THR A 58 5.89 -20.56 -7.12
CA THR A 58 4.90 -21.24 -7.96
C THR A 58 3.66 -20.38 -8.25
N HIS A 59 3.49 -19.26 -7.54
CA HIS A 59 2.31 -18.39 -7.56
C HIS A 59 1.00 -19.10 -7.18
N ASN A 60 1.07 -20.24 -6.48
CA ASN A 60 -0.12 -20.98 -6.04
C ASN A 60 -0.52 -20.65 -4.60
N TRP A 61 0.42 -20.13 -3.81
CA TRP A 61 0.21 -19.85 -2.39
C TRP A 61 0.45 -18.38 -2.09
N ILE A 62 -0.40 -17.82 -1.23
CA ILE A 62 -0.23 -16.49 -0.66
C ILE A 62 0.12 -16.59 0.82
N LEU A 63 1.05 -15.76 1.27
CA LEU A 63 1.34 -15.60 2.70
C LEU A 63 0.36 -14.60 3.30
N MET A 64 -0.25 -14.97 4.43
CA MET A 64 -1.17 -14.13 5.19
C MET A 64 -0.85 -14.21 6.68
N THR A 65 -1.11 -13.13 7.41
CA THR A 65 -1.05 -13.06 8.87
C THR A 65 -2.42 -13.41 9.45
N HIS A 66 -2.49 -14.35 10.40
CA HIS A 66 -3.72 -14.60 11.15
C HIS A 66 -3.86 -13.58 12.29
N HIS A 67 -4.72 -12.59 12.09
CA HIS A 67 -4.87 -11.47 12.99
C HIS A 67 -5.64 -11.86 14.27
N ARG A 68 -4.94 -11.90 15.41
CA ARG A 68 -5.47 -12.39 16.70
C ARG A 68 -6.79 -11.74 17.13
N GLN A 69 -6.89 -10.41 17.05
CA GLN A 69 -8.09 -9.70 17.53
C GLN A 69 -9.28 -9.80 16.56
N LEU A 70 -9.01 -9.94 15.27
CA LEU A 70 -10.06 -9.92 14.24
C LEU A 70 -10.48 -11.34 13.86
N ASN A 71 -9.67 -12.34 14.22
CA ASN A 71 -9.82 -13.74 13.83
C ASN A 71 -10.01 -13.89 12.31
N ARG A 72 -9.12 -13.23 11.55
CA ARG A 72 -9.12 -13.19 10.09
C ARG A 72 -7.71 -13.35 9.56
N TRP A 73 -7.60 -13.92 8.37
CA TRP A 73 -6.37 -13.88 7.59
C TRP A 73 -6.32 -12.57 6.82
N LEU A 74 -5.23 -11.82 6.96
CA LEU A 74 -4.98 -10.55 6.29
C LEU A 74 -3.59 -10.56 5.67
N GLN A 75 -3.41 -9.83 4.58
CA GLN A 75 -2.09 -9.55 4.04
C GLN A 75 -1.30 -8.64 4.99
N PRO A 76 0.04 -8.76 5.06
CA PRO A 76 0.87 -7.79 5.78
C PRO A 76 0.72 -6.38 5.22
N GLY A 77 0.79 -5.37 6.09
CA GLY A 77 0.72 -3.97 5.68
C GLY A 77 0.36 -3.02 6.81
N GLY A 78 0.62 -1.74 6.55
CA GLY A 78 0.48 -0.72 7.58
C GLY A 78 0.52 0.70 7.03
N HIS A 79 0.64 1.64 7.97
CA HIS A 79 0.61 3.07 7.71
C HIS A 79 1.90 3.52 7.02
N ALA A 80 1.80 4.54 6.16
CA ALA A 80 2.99 5.12 5.54
C ALA A 80 3.86 5.91 6.53
N ASP A 81 3.28 6.42 7.62
CA ASP A 81 3.94 7.18 8.69
C ASP A 81 4.94 8.24 8.16
N GLY A 82 4.45 9.04 7.21
CA GLY A 82 5.18 10.14 6.58
C GLY A 82 6.02 9.73 5.36
N ASN A 83 6.15 8.43 5.07
CA ASN A 83 6.98 7.94 3.96
C ASN A 83 6.19 7.85 2.63
N PRO A 84 6.53 8.65 1.61
CA PRO A 84 5.85 8.61 0.31
C PRO A 84 6.24 7.39 -0.56
N ASP A 85 7.23 6.59 -0.18
CA ASP A 85 7.60 5.36 -0.89
C ASP A 85 6.79 4.16 -0.38
N LEU A 86 5.57 4.00 -0.89
CA LEU A 86 4.66 2.94 -0.45
C LEU A 86 5.16 1.52 -0.75
N LEU A 87 6.07 1.35 -1.72
CA LEU A 87 6.70 0.05 -1.94
C LEU A 87 7.67 -0.28 -0.81
N TYR A 88 8.48 0.69 -0.40
CA TYR A 88 9.33 0.54 0.78
C TYR A 88 8.50 0.22 2.03
N VAL A 89 7.39 0.94 2.25
CA VAL A 89 6.46 0.69 3.36
C VAL A 89 5.95 -0.75 3.33
N ALA A 90 5.41 -1.21 2.20
CA ALA A 90 4.89 -2.57 2.06
C ALA A 90 5.97 -3.65 2.33
N ILE A 91 7.21 -3.46 1.83
CA ILE A 91 8.32 -4.39 2.09
C ILE A 91 8.69 -4.39 3.58
N ASN A 92 8.69 -3.22 4.22
CA ASN A 92 9.06 -3.13 5.64
C ASN A 92 8.03 -3.83 6.53
N GLU A 93 6.75 -3.55 6.33
CA GLU A 93 5.64 -4.21 7.04
C GLU A 93 5.65 -5.72 6.84
N ALA A 94 5.88 -6.19 5.61
CA ALA A 94 6.06 -7.61 5.32
C ALA A 94 7.18 -8.25 6.15
N ARG A 95 8.32 -7.58 6.31
CA ARG A 95 9.43 -8.09 7.12
C ARG A 95 9.08 -8.13 8.60
N GLU A 96 8.46 -7.08 9.11
CA GLU A 96 8.11 -6.94 10.53
C GLU A 96 7.04 -7.96 10.96
N GLU A 97 5.98 -8.12 10.15
CA GLU A 97 4.87 -9.01 10.50
C GLU A 97 5.18 -10.49 10.26
N THR A 98 5.98 -10.83 9.24
CA THR A 98 6.21 -12.24 8.85
C THR A 98 7.59 -12.76 9.21
N GLY A 99 8.54 -11.90 9.58
CA GLY A 99 9.94 -12.26 9.84
C GLY A 99 10.76 -12.65 8.60
N LEU A 100 10.23 -12.47 7.39
CA LEU A 100 10.97 -12.76 6.16
C LEU A 100 12.08 -11.73 5.96
N THR A 101 13.27 -12.17 5.55
CA THR A 101 14.42 -11.27 5.33
C THR A 101 14.78 -11.09 3.85
N LYS A 102 14.35 -12.03 3.01
CA LYS A 102 14.61 -12.04 1.56
C LYS A 102 13.29 -12.03 0.81
N LEU A 103 12.94 -10.85 0.29
CA LEU A 103 11.79 -10.63 -0.57
C LEU A 103 12.28 -10.17 -1.94
N LYS A 104 11.58 -10.56 -3.00
CA LYS A 104 11.81 -10.10 -4.37
C LYS A 104 10.55 -9.38 -4.84
N VAL A 105 10.74 -8.23 -5.47
CA VAL A 105 9.70 -7.36 -6.04
C VAL A 105 9.96 -7.20 -7.52
#